data_AF-M7NYC3-F1
#
_entry.id   AF-M7NYC3-F1
#
_cell.length_a   1.000
_cell.length_b   1.000
_cell.length_c   1.000
_cell.angle_alpha   90.00
_cell.angle_beta   90.00
_cell.angle_gamma   90.00
#
_symmetry.space_group_name_H-M   'P 1'
#
loop_
_entity.id
_entity.type
_entity.pdbx_description
1 polymer ?
#
loop_
_entity_poly.entity_id
_entity_poly.type
_entity_poly.pdbx_seq_one_letter_code
_entity_poly.pdbx_strand_id
1 'polypeptide(L)'
;MPRKFLKRIMPDHAKMREHPHLQRFGARLTEPRLWHLNRRSVAGGLAIGLFLGVMPMIGQMVIAAALCIWLRVNLPIAVMAVWISNPFTFVPIFYTSYRLGAWILEIPPGSYRFNLSLEWFTGEFLLIWKPYCWAVLSTAFWQRWQGLYLSGWSGGWW
;
A
#
# COMPACT_ATOMS: atom_id res chain seq x y z
N MET A 1 -1.68 -24.78 9.31
CA MET A 1 -0.72 -23.92 10.02
C MET A 1 -0.37 -22.67 9.19
N PRO A 2 -0.85 -21.47 9.56
CA PRO A 2 -0.74 -20.25 8.75
C PRO A 2 0.70 -19.84 8.38
N ARG A 3 1.71 -20.21 9.19
CA ARG A 3 3.13 -19.94 8.90
C ARG A 3 3.65 -20.58 7.60
N LYS A 4 3.20 -21.80 7.26
CA LYS A 4 3.64 -22.49 6.02
C LYS A 4 3.04 -21.84 4.77
N PHE A 5 1.83 -21.30 4.88
CA PHE A 5 1.13 -20.60 3.80
C PHE A 5 1.78 -19.23 3.53
N LEU A 6 2.05 -18.45 4.59
CA LEU A 6 2.78 -17.18 4.49
C LEU A 6 4.17 -17.34 3.84
N LYS A 7 4.95 -18.36 4.24
CA LYS A 7 6.25 -18.65 3.60
C LYS A 7 6.19 -18.95 2.10
N ARG A 8 5.06 -19.46 1.61
CA ARG A 8 4.87 -19.84 0.20
C ARG A 8 4.46 -18.65 -0.68
N ILE A 9 3.80 -17.65 -0.08
CA ILE A 9 3.34 -16.44 -0.77
C ILE A 9 4.40 -15.34 -0.73
N MET A 10 5.29 -15.36 0.27
CA MET A 10 6.33 -14.35 0.40
C MET A 10 7.21 -14.27 -0.86
N PRO A 11 7.41 -13.06 -1.42
CA PRO A 11 8.33 -12.84 -2.52
C PRO A 11 9.74 -13.25 -2.12
N ASP A 12 10.49 -13.77 -3.10
CA ASP A 12 11.80 -14.35 -2.88
C ASP A 12 12.76 -13.34 -2.24
N HIS A 13 13.28 -13.68 -1.05
CA HIS A 13 14.08 -12.79 -0.22
C HIS A 13 15.36 -12.36 -0.94
N ALA A 14 15.94 -13.26 -1.75
CA ALA A 14 17.14 -12.99 -2.53
C ALA A 14 16.88 -11.89 -3.58
N LYS A 15 15.79 -12.03 -4.35
CA LYS A 15 15.41 -11.07 -5.39
C LYS A 15 15.05 -9.70 -4.83
N MET A 16 14.41 -9.64 -3.66
CA MET A 16 14.14 -8.35 -2.99
C MET A 16 15.43 -7.66 -2.55
N ARG A 17 16.39 -8.42 -2.01
CA ARG A 17 17.66 -7.87 -1.52
C ARG A 17 18.56 -7.35 -2.64
N GLU A 18 18.45 -7.93 -3.83
CA GLU A 18 19.21 -7.54 -5.02
C GLU A 18 18.64 -6.32 -5.75
N HIS A 19 17.46 -5.81 -5.35
CA HIS A 19 16.82 -4.71 -6.06
C HIS A 19 17.61 -3.38 -5.86
N PRO A 20 17.96 -2.64 -6.93
CA PRO A 20 18.84 -1.46 -6.85
C PRO A 20 18.37 -0.36 -5.90
N HIS A 21 17.05 -0.16 -5.76
CA HIS A 21 16.48 0.79 -4.82
C HIS A 21 16.55 0.34 -3.36
N LEU A 22 16.52 -0.98 -3.11
CA LEU A 22 16.65 -1.55 -1.77
C LEU A 22 18.12 -1.53 -1.35
N GLN A 23 19.06 -1.86 -2.24
CA GLN A 23 20.50 -1.84 -1.92
C GLN A 23 21.01 -0.50 -1.36
N ARG A 24 20.37 0.64 -1.70
CA ARG A 24 20.68 1.96 -1.11
C ARG A 24 20.50 2.02 0.41
N PHE A 25 19.70 1.13 1.00
CA PHE A 25 19.50 1.03 2.44
C PHE A 25 20.55 0.14 3.14
N GLY A 26 21.46 -0.49 2.38
CA GLY A 26 22.72 -1.08 2.84
C GLY A 26 22.61 -1.94 4.10
N ALA A 27 23.38 -1.60 5.14
CA ALA A 27 23.49 -2.35 6.39
C ALA A 27 22.14 -2.55 7.13
N ARG A 28 21.15 -1.68 6.93
CA ARG A 28 19.83 -1.81 7.58
C ARG A 28 19.00 -2.95 6.99
N LEU A 29 19.23 -3.34 5.73
CA LEU A 29 18.59 -4.51 5.11
C LEU A 29 19.10 -5.85 5.64
N THR A 30 20.26 -5.85 6.30
CA THR A 30 20.84 -7.05 6.91
C THR A 30 20.11 -7.47 8.19
N GLU A 31 19.23 -6.62 8.73
CA GLU A 31 18.62 -6.85 10.03
C GLU A 31 17.64 -8.04 10.00
N PRO A 32 17.84 -9.08 10.84
CA PRO A 32 17.05 -10.31 10.77
C PRO A 32 15.54 -10.10 10.97
N ARG A 33 15.15 -9.06 11.73
CA ARG A 33 13.74 -8.74 12.03
C ARG A 33 12.92 -8.35 10.79
N LEU A 34 13.58 -7.87 9.73
CA LEU A 34 12.95 -7.50 8.47
C LEU A 34 12.49 -8.72 7.66
N TRP A 35 13.16 -9.86 7.84
CA TRP A 35 12.96 -11.07 7.03
C TRP A 35 12.28 -12.20 7.80
N HIS A 36 12.43 -12.24 9.13
CA HIS A 36 11.81 -13.27 9.96
C HIS A 36 10.33 -13.01 10.23
N LEU A 37 9.56 -14.11 10.20
CA LEU A 37 8.13 -14.13 10.53
C LEU A 37 7.92 -14.13 12.06
N ASN A 38 8.08 -12.97 12.68
CA ASN A 38 7.69 -12.72 14.07
C ASN A 38 6.31 -12.05 14.10
N ARG A 39 5.43 -12.47 15.02
CA ARG A 39 4.03 -12.00 15.10
C ARG A 39 3.93 -10.46 15.19
N ARG A 40 4.80 -9.83 15.97
CA ARG A 40 4.89 -8.35 16.09
C ARG A 40 5.39 -7.69 14.81
N SER A 41 6.43 -8.25 14.19
CA SER A 41 7.04 -7.72 12.96
C SER A 41 6.10 -7.85 11.75
N VAL A 42 5.38 -8.97 11.64
CA VAL A 42 4.38 -9.24 10.60
C VAL A 42 3.18 -8.30 10.76
N ALA A 43 2.65 -8.13 11.98
CA ALA A 43 1.54 -7.22 12.22
C ALA A 43 1.91 -5.76 11.88
N GLY A 44 3.13 -5.32 12.23
CA GLY A 44 3.62 -3.99 11.86
C GLY A 44 3.80 -3.81 10.36
N GLY A 45 4.38 -4.80 9.67
CA GLY A 45 4.52 -4.77 8.21
C GLY A 45 3.15 -4.73 7.51
N LEU A 46 2.18 -5.51 7.99
CA LEU A 46 0.82 -5.53 7.46
C LEU A 46 0.12 -4.18 7.67
N ALA A 47 0.24 -3.59 8.86
CA ALA A 47 -0.36 -2.29 9.16
C ALA A 47 0.19 -1.17 8.26
N ILE A 48 1.51 -1.09 8.09
CA ILE A 48 2.14 -0.12 7.19
C ILE A 48 1.71 -0.35 5.74
N GLY A 49 1.74 -1.61 5.29
CA GLY A 49 1.43 -1.94 3.90
C GLY A 49 -0.04 -1.72 3.55
N LEU A 50 -0.97 -2.00 4.47
CA LEU A 50 -2.39 -1.69 4.29
C LEU A 50 -2.64 -0.18 4.33
N PHE A 51 -2.02 0.54 5.26
CA PHE A 51 -2.15 1.99 5.37
C PHE A 51 -1.69 2.70 4.09
N LEU A 52 -0.50 2.33 3.59
CA LEU A 52 0.04 2.89 2.35
C LEU A 52 -0.63 2.33 1.10
N GLY A 53 -1.14 1.10 1.15
CA GLY A 53 -1.89 0.49 0.05
C GLY A 53 -3.21 1.21 -0.22
N VAL A 54 -3.86 1.74 0.81
CA VAL A 54 -5.09 2.53 0.67
C VAL A 54 -4.81 3.94 0.14
N MET A 55 -3.66 4.54 0.49
CA MET A 55 -3.31 5.88 0.00
C MET A 55 -2.94 5.82 -1.49
N PRO A 56 -3.68 6.43 -2.42
CA PRO A 56 -3.25 6.51 -3.82
C PRO A 56 -1.98 7.36 -3.84
N MET A 57 -0.81 6.79 -4.11
CA MET A 57 0.46 7.52 -4.21
C MET A 57 1.35 6.77 -5.21
N ILE A 58 2.03 7.48 -6.11
CA ILE A 58 3.07 6.83 -6.93
C ILE A 58 4.30 6.59 -6.06
N GLY A 59 4.86 5.38 -6.12
CA GLY A 59 6.04 5.01 -5.32
C GLY A 59 5.73 4.51 -3.90
N GLN A 60 4.48 4.13 -3.61
CA GLN A 60 4.07 3.49 -2.35
C GLN A 60 5.03 2.40 -1.90
N MET A 61 5.56 1.58 -2.82
CA MET A 61 6.50 0.51 -2.51
C MET A 61 7.80 1.02 -1.87
N VAL A 62 8.37 2.11 -2.40
CA VAL A 62 9.62 2.68 -1.88
C VAL A 62 9.38 3.30 -0.52
N ILE A 63 8.26 4.00 -0.35
CA ILE A 63 7.85 4.62 0.91
C ILE A 63 7.56 3.54 1.96
N ALA A 64 6.85 2.47 1.60
CA ALA A 64 6.56 1.34 2.47
C ALA A 64 7.83 0.60 2.88
N ALA A 65 8.75 0.37 1.94
CA ALA A 65 10.04 -0.24 2.23
C ALA A 65 10.86 0.64 3.18
N ALA A 66 10.92 1.96 2.95
CA ALA A 66 11.63 2.90 3.81
C ALA A 66 11.06 2.92 5.24
N LEU A 67 9.73 2.99 5.38
CA LEU A 67 9.04 2.94 6.67
C LEU A 67 9.25 1.60 7.39
N CYS A 68 9.22 0.47 6.67
CA CYS A 68 9.52 -0.85 7.24
C CYS A 68 10.95 -0.95 7.76
N ILE A 69 11.92 -0.44 7.00
CA ILE A 69 13.33 -0.43 7.39
C ILE A 69 13.53 0.46 8.62
N TRP A 70 12.86 1.61 8.66
CA TRP A 70 12.95 2.54 9.79
C TRP A 70 12.32 1.98 11.07
N LEU A 71 11.13 1.37 10.96
CA LEU A 71 10.40 0.77 12.07
C LEU A 71 10.86 -0.66 12.40
N ARG A 72 11.80 -1.22 11.62
CA ARG A 72 12.36 -2.57 11.74
C ARG A 72 11.30 -3.68 11.76
N VAL A 73 10.29 -3.54 10.91
CA VAL A 73 9.18 -4.50 10.75
C VAL A 73 9.26 -5.26 9.42
N ASN A 74 8.43 -6.27 9.24
CA ASN A 74 8.62 -7.26 8.18
C ASN A 74 8.42 -6.62 6.79
N LEU A 75 9.51 -6.53 6.04
CA LEU A 75 9.56 -5.83 4.76
C LEU A 75 8.79 -6.57 3.65
N PRO A 76 8.96 -7.91 3.45
CA PRO A 76 8.17 -8.66 2.48
C PRO A 76 6.66 -8.54 2.70
N ILE A 77 6.20 -8.61 3.95
CA ILE A 77 4.77 -8.52 4.28
C ILE A 77 4.21 -7.14 3.93
N ALA A 78 4.92 -6.06 4.24
CA ALA A 78 4.47 -4.72 3.90
C ALA A 78 4.38 -4.50 2.39
N VAL A 79 5.39 -4.95 1.64
CA VAL A 79 5.39 -4.83 0.16
C VAL A 79 4.24 -5.63 -0.44
N MET A 80 3.99 -6.85 0.03
CA MET A 80 2.84 -7.64 -0.42
C MET A 80 1.50 -6.99 -0.08
N ALA A 81 1.38 -6.40 1.12
CA ALA A 81 0.16 -5.74 1.55
C ALA A 81 -0.13 -4.48 0.70
N VAL A 82 0.89 -3.73 0.30
CA VAL A 82 0.76 -2.64 -0.68
C VAL A 82 0.34 -3.19 -2.05
N TRP A 83 0.94 -4.31 -2.48
CA TRP A 83 0.66 -4.95 -3.78
C TRP A 83 -0.78 -5.46 -3.91
N ILE A 84 -1.37 -5.92 -2.81
CA ILE A 84 -2.79 -6.29 -2.74
C ILE A 84 -3.70 -5.10 -3.11
N SER A 85 -3.23 -3.87 -2.90
CA SER A 85 -4.02 -2.65 -3.10
C SER A 85 -3.63 -1.81 -4.34
N ASN A 86 -2.47 -2.04 -4.98
CA ASN A 86 -2.00 -1.22 -6.13
C ASN A 86 -0.72 -1.83 -6.72
N PRO A 87 -0.32 -1.74 -8.01
CA PRO A 87 -0.93 -1.27 -9.27
C PRO A 87 -1.37 -2.41 -10.23
N PHE A 88 -1.07 -3.67 -9.89
CA PHE A 88 -1.38 -4.84 -10.72
C PHE A 88 -2.89 -5.04 -10.92
N THR A 89 -3.70 -4.55 -9.97
CA THR A 89 -5.17 -4.57 -10.06
C THR A 89 -5.72 -3.34 -10.77
N PHE A 90 -5.13 -2.16 -10.53
CA PHE A 90 -5.63 -0.91 -11.10
C PHE A 90 -5.47 -0.87 -12.63
N VAL A 91 -4.31 -1.30 -13.15
CA VAL A 91 -4.00 -1.26 -14.59
C VAL A 91 -4.96 -2.12 -15.45
N PRO A 92 -5.21 -3.41 -15.14
CA PRO A 92 -6.15 -4.22 -15.90
C PRO A 92 -7.59 -3.73 -15.79
N ILE A 93 -8.02 -3.29 -14.61
CA ILE A 93 -9.37 -2.77 -14.40
C ILE A 93 -9.56 -1.52 -15.26
N PHE A 94 -8.62 -0.58 -15.21
CA PHE A 94 -8.71 0.67 -15.97
C PHE A 94 -8.72 0.42 -17.48
N TYR A 95 -7.85 -0.45 -17.98
CA TYR A 95 -7.81 -0.82 -19.40
C TYR A 95 -9.12 -1.47 -19.86
N THR A 96 -9.67 -2.38 -19.04
CA THR A 96 -10.92 -3.07 -19.38
C THR A 96 -12.11 -2.11 -19.35
N SER A 97 -12.19 -1.24 -18.34
CA SER A 97 -13.22 -0.19 -18.25
C SER A 97 -13.14 0.80 -19.42
N TYR A 98 -11.95 1.22 -19.83
CA TYR A 98 -11.77 2.07 -21.01
C TYR A 98 -12.28 1.38 -22.28
N ARG A 99 -11.89 0.11 -22.51
CA ARG A 99 -12.36 -0.65 -23.67
C ARG A 99 -13.87 -0.84 -23.68
N LEU A 100 -14.46 -1.13 -22.52
CA LEU A 100 -15.92 -1.24 -22.39
C LEU A 100 -16.63 0.09 -22.64
N GLY A 101 -16.11 1.20 -22.10
CA GLY A 101 -16.67 2.53 -22.32
C GLY A 101 -16.57 2.98 -23.79
N ALA A 102 -15.43 2.74 -24.43
CA ALA A 102 -15.23 3.04 -25.85
C ALA A 102 -16.18 2.21 -26.74
N TRP A 103 -16.45 0.95 -26.35
CA TRP A 103 -17.39 0.08 -27.03
C TRP A 103 -18.85 0.55 -26.88
N ILE A 104 -19.26 0.95 -25.68
CA ILE A 104 -20.62 1.43 -25.41
C ILE A 104 -20.91 2.76 -26.13
N LEU A 105 -19.91 3.65 -26.20
CA LEU A 105 -20.08 4.99 -26.77
C LEU A 105 -19.79 5.05 -28.29
N GLU A 106 -19.53 3.90 -28.93
CA GLU A 106 -19.13 3.80 -30.35
C GLU A 106 -17.96 4.73 -30.74
N ILE A 107 -17.08 5.03 -29.77
CA ILE A 107 -15.93 5.90 -29.99
C ILE A 107 -14.84 5.06 -30.68
N PRO A 108 -14.34 5.47 -31.86
CA PRO A 108 -13.28 4.73 -32.53
C PRO A 108 -12.05 4.64 -31.62
N PRO A 109 -11.48 3.43 -31.43
CA PRO A 109 -10.33 3.23 -30.55
C PRO A 109 -9.14 4.03 -31.09
N GLY A 110 -8.90 5.22 -30.54
CA GLY A 110 -7.83 6.12 -30.98
C GLY A 110 -8.12 7.62 -30.85
N SER A 111 -9.36 8.06 -30.63
CA SER A 111 -9.70 9.50 -30.50
C SER A 111 -9.28 10.10 -29.17
N TYR A 112 -9.22 9.30 -28.09
CA TYR A 112 -8.65 9.70 -26.82
C TYR A 112 -7.33 8.97 -26.61
N ARG A 113 -6.21 9.68 -26.74
CA ARG A 113 -4.91 9.16 -26.29
C ARG A 113 -4.92 9.16 -24.77
N PHE A 114 -5.49 8.11 -24.20
CA PHE A 114 -5.29 7.78 -22.80
C PHE A 114 -3.81 7.43 -22.63
N ASN A 115 -2.99 8.45 -22.43
CA ASN A 115 -1.62 8.27 -22.00
C ASN A 115 -1.70 7.88 -20.52
N LEU A 116 -1.51 6.59 -20.24
CA LEU A 116 -1.03 6.10 -18.94
C LEU A 116 0.38 6.63 -18.68
N SER A 117 0.55 7.96 -18.76
CA SER A 117 1.78 8.62 -18.38
C SER A 117 1.71 9.00 -16.92
N LEU A 118 2.88 8.96 -16.30
CA LEU A 118 3.07 9.39 -14.92
C LEU A 118 2.64 10.86 -14.75
N GLU A 119 2.73 11.67 -15.82
CA GLU A 119 2.26 13.06 -15.81
C GLU A 119 0.73 13.18 -15.75
N TRP A 120 -0.03 12.40 -16.52
CA TRP A 120 -1.50 12.44 -16.50
C TRP A 120 -2.04 12.02 -15.12
N PHE A 121 -1.51 10.91 -14.57
CA PHE A 121 -1.90 10.47 -13.24
C PHE A 121 -1.55 11.51 -12.18
N THR A 122 -0.33 12.07 -12.22
CA THR A 122 0.10 13.04 -11.21
C THR A 122 -0.70 14.34 -11.32
N GLY A 123 -1.12 14.77 -12.51
CA GLY A 123 -1.98 15.94 -12.69
C GLY A 123 -3.35 15.80 -12.03
N GLU A 124 -4.08 14.73 -12.33
CA GLU A 124 -5.37 14.43 -11.71
C GLU A 124 -5.22 14.14 -10.21
N PHE A 125 -4.19 13.38 -9.84
CA PHE A 125 -3.88 13.07 -8.45
C PHE A 125 -3.55 14.33 -7.63
N LEU A 126 -2.85 15.31 -8.21
CA LEU A 126 -2.49 16.57 -7.54
C LEU A 126 -3.71 17.46 -7.24
N LEU A 127 -4.83 17.27 -7.94
CA LEU A 127 -6.10 17.93 -7.63
C LEU A 127 -6.82 17.22 -6.46
N ILE A 128 -6.72 15.90 -6.38
CA ILE A 128 -7.55 15.09 -5.48
C ILE A 128 -6.82 14.75 -4.17
N TRP A 129 -5.48 14.73 -4.13
CA TRP A 129 -4.72 14.28 -2.96
C TRP A 129 -4.91 15.16 -1.71
N LYS A 130 -5.04 16.49 -1.86
CA LYS A 130 -5.26 17.40 -0.72
C LYS A 130 -6.56 17.10 0.02
N PRO A 131 -7.74 17.09 -0.63
CA PRO A 131 -8.99 16.72 0.06
C PRO A 131 -8.98 15.26 0.52
N TYR A 132 -8.34 14.36 -0.22
CA TYR A 132 -8.22 12.96 0.16
C TYR A 132 -7.41 12.76 1.47
N CYS A 133 -6.25 13.39 1.59
CA CYS A 133 -5.45 13.35 2.82
C CYS A 133 -6.22 13.92 4.02
N TRP A 134 -6.97 15.01 3.83
CA TRP A 134 -7.84 15.56 4.87
C TRP A 134 -8.94 14.59 5.30
N ALA A 135 -9.56 13.89 4.35
CA ALA A 135 -10.58 12.88 4.65
C ALA A 135 -10.00 11.66 5.41
N VAL A 136 -8.80 11.20 5.05
CA VAL A 136 -8.13 10.10 5.76
C VAL A 136 -7.74 10.52 7.19
N LEU A 137 -7.24 11.74 7.37
CA LEU A 137 -6.89 12.24 8.70
C LEU A 137 -8.13 12.45 9.58
N SER A 138 -9.21 12.98 9.01
CA SER A 138 -10.45 13.19 9.76
C SER A 138 -11.11 11.87 10.16
N THR A 139 -11.12 10.86 9.28
CA THR A 139 -11.64 9.52 9.60
C THR A 139 -10.77 8.78 10.62
N ALA A 140 -9.43 8.87 10.52
CA ALA A 140 -8.53 8.30 11.50
C ALA A 140 -8.67 8.98 12.88
N PHE A 141 -8.79 10.31 12.91
CA PHE A 141 -9.08 11.07 14.13
C PHE A 141 -10.44 10.68 14.73
N TRP A 142 -11.47 10.56 13.90
CA TRP A 142 -12.81 10.14 14.30
C TRP A 142 -12.82 8.74 14.93
N GLN A 143 -12.15 7.77 14.29
CA GLN A 143 -12.01 6.41 14.84
C GLN A 143 -11.25 6.41 16.17
N ARG A 144 -10.20 7.23 16.29
CA ARG A 144 -9.45 7.40 17.54
C ARG A 144 -10.31 8.03 18.64
N TRP A 145 -11.12 9.03 18.31
CA TRP A 145 -12.04 9.69 19.22
C TRP A 145 -13.13 8.75 19.73
N GLN A 146 -13.78 8.00 18.83
CA GLN A 146 -14.75 6.96 19.20
C GLN A 146 -14.12 5.90 20.11
N GLY A 147 -12.91 5.45 19.81
CA GLY A 147 -12.18 4.50 20.66
C GLY A 147 -11.90 5.05 22.06
N LEU A 148 -11.53 6.33 22.19
CA LEU A 148 -11.32 6.98 23.48
C LEU A 148 -12.63 7.15 24.25
N TYR A 149 -13.71 7.56 23.58
CA TYR A 149 -15.04 7.73 24.17
C TYR A 149 -15.58 6.39 24.71
N LEU A 150 -15.47 5.32 23.92
CA LEU A 150 -15.88 3.98 24.32
C LEU A 150 -15.00 3.39 25.44
N SER A 151 -13.69 3.71 25.45
CA SER A 151 -12.77 3.27 26.52
C SER A 151 -12.91 4.06 27.84
N GLY A 152 -13.37 5.31 27.77
CA GLY A 152 -13.71 6.12 28.94
C GLY A 152 -15.06 5.74 29.54
N TRP A 153 -15.94 5.11 28.76
CA TRP A 153 -17.26 4.68 29.18
C TRP A 153 -17.31 3.26 29.75
N SER A 154 -16.23 2.47 29.64
CA SER A 154 -16.11 1.15 30.29
C SER A 154 -15.50 1.21 31.70
N GLY A 155 -15.41 2.40 32.30
CA GLY A 155 -14.90 2.64 33.65
C GLY A 155 -15.96 2.86 34.71
N GLY A 156 -17.22 2.54 34.42
CA GLY A 156 -18.31 2.64 35.39
C GLY A 156 -19.54 1.90 34.86
N TRP A 157 -20.00 0.94 35.65
CA TRP A 157 -21.19 0.10 35.48
C TRP A 157 -20.96 -1.23 34.72
N TRP A 158 -20.93 -2.27 35.56
CA TRP A 158 -20.85 -3.73 35.35
C TRP A 158 -19.45 -4.33 35.23
#